data_AF-A0A535CG09-F1
#
_entry.id   AF-A0A535CG09-F1
#
_cell.length_a   1.000
_cell.length_b   1.000
_cell.length_c   1.000
_cell.angle_alpha   90.00
_cell.angle_beta   90.00
_cell.angle_gamma   90.00
#
_symmetry.space_group_name_H-M   'P 1'
#
loop_
_entity.id
_entity.type
_entity.pdbx_description
1 polymer ?
#
loop_
_entity_poly.entity_id
_entity_poly.type
_entity_poly.pdbx_seq_one_letter_code
_entity_poly.pdbx_strand_id
1 'polypeptide(L)'
;MVRELFQELIHELERGETVAMATIVRRKGSVPREVGAKMLVHRGGKISGTVGGGCGEAEVWRSALNVIDTRRPSTVQVELTEEIAMESQGVCGGIFDVFVQPWHNSQLAGQPGMQDYARAIREALEGEQAIVMVTLVATAGVWR
;
A
#
# COMPACT_ATOMS: atom_id res chain seq x y z
N MET A 1 -14.53 2.02 3.81
CA MET A 1 -13.92 1.67 2.50
C MET A 1 -13.19 2.87 1.89
N VAL A 2 -11.88 2.77 1.59
CA VAL A 2 -10.93 3.81 1.11
C VAL A 2 -10.90 5.13 1.90
N ARG A 3 -12.02 5.83 2.05
CA ARG A 3 -12.18 7.04 2.87
C ARG A 3 -11.70 6.80 4.31
N GLU A 4 -12.23 5.78 4.98
CA GLU A 4 -11.81 5.40 6.34
C GLU A 4 -10.31 5.12 6.44
N LEU A 5 -9.73 4.50 5.40
CA LEU A 5 -8.31 4.17 5.37
C LEU A 5 -7.44 5.44 5.32
N PHE A 6 -7.86 6.42 4.53
CA PHE A 6 -7.19 7.72 4.47
C PHE A 6 -7.42 8.55 5.73
N GLN A 7 -8.60 8.47 6.36
CA GLN A 7 -8.85 9.11 7.65
C GLN A 7 -7.94 8.53 8.75
N GLU A 8 -7.81 7.21 8.80
CA GLU A 8 -6.88 6.55 9.71
C GLU A 8 -5.44 6.97 9.46
N LEU A 9 -5.00 6.94 8.20
CA LEU A 9 -3.67 7.42 7.84
C LEU A 9 -3.41 8.85 8.30
N ILE A 10 -4.37 9.75 8.05
CA ILE A 10 -4.26 11.15 8.46
C ILE A 10 -4.11 11.23 9.99
N HIS A 11 -4.93 10.48 10.73
CA HIS A 11 -4.88 10.43 12.18
C HIS A 11 -3.51 9.97 12.71
N GLU A 12 -2.91 8.95 12.12
CA GLU A 12 -1.58 8.47 12.52
C GLU A 12 -0.49 9.52 12.26
N LEU A 13 -0.57 10.22 11.13
CA LEU A 13 0.38 11.30 10.83
C LEU A 13 0.28 12.47 11.81
N GLU A 14 -0.93 12.80 12.29
CA GLU A 14 -1.14 13.82 13.32
C GLU A 14 -0.55 13.43 14.67
N ARG A 15 -0.56 12.13 14.99
CA ARG A 15 0.10 11.57 16.18
C ARG A 15 1.62 11.52 16.04
N GLY A 16 2.14 11.85 14.86
CA GLY A 16 3.55 11.80 14.52
C GLY A 16 4.08 10.40 14.22
N GLU A 17 3.17 9.45 13.98
CA GLU A 17 3.52 8.08 13.64
C GLU A 17 3.95 7.95 12.18
N THR A 18 4.69 6.87 11.89
CA THR A 18 5.00 6.45 10.52
C THR A 18 4.23 5.18 10.21
N VAL A 19 3.50 5.19 9.10
CA VAL A 19 2.75 4.05 8.58
C VAL A 19 3.18 3.75 7.15
N ALA A 20 2.93 2.53 6.68
CA ALA A 20 3.14 2.17 5.28
C ALA A 20 1.81 1.87 4.60
N MET A 21 1.62 2.43 3.41
CA MET A 21 0.50 2.07 2.54
C MET A 21 0.97 1.15 1.43
N ALA A 22 0.48 -0.08 1.45
CA ALA A 22 0.61 -1.03 0.37
C ALA A 22 -0.58 -0.88 -0.59
N THR A 23 -0.32 -0.75 -1.89
CA THR A 23 -1.34 -0.62 -2.94
C THR A 23 -1.05 -1.60 -4.07
N ILE A 24 -2.04 -2.39 -4.49
CA ILE A 24 -1.91 -3.20 -5.71
C ILE A 24 -1.84 -2.25 -6.91
N VAL A 25 -0.74 -2.27 -7.64
CA VAL A 25 -0.51 -1.38 -8.79
C VAL A 25 -0.61 -2.12 -10.13
N ARG A 26 -0.51 -3.45 -10.10
CA ARG A 26 -0.61 -4.30 -11.28
C ARG A 26 -1.09 -5.68 -10.91
N ARG A 27 -1.82 -6.34 -11.82
CA ARG A 27 -2.18 -7.76 -11.71
C ARG A 27 -2.18 -8.45 -13.06
N LYS A 28 -1.98 -9.76 -13.05
CA LYS A 28 -2.15 -10.67 -14.18
C LYS A 28 -2.78 -11.98 -13.69
N GLY A 29 -3.75 -12.49 -14.44
CA GLY A 29 -4.48 -13.71 -14.06
C GLY A 29 -5.52 -13.47 -12.96
N SER A 30 -5.90 -14.55 -12.28
CA SER A 30 -6.87 -14.54 -11.20
C SER A 30 -6.18 -14.20 -9.89
N VAL A 31 -6.54 -13.08 -9.27
CA VAL A 31 -5.99 -12.60 -8.00
C VAL A 31 -7.15 -12.15 -7.10
N PRO A 32 -7.00 -12.20 -5.76
CA PRO A 32 -8.11 -11.98 -4.82
C PRO A 32 -8.61 -10.53 -4.78
N ARG A 33 -7.83 -9.56 -5.25
CA ARG A 33 -8.14 -8.12 -5.17
C ARG A 33 -7.76 -7.38 -6.44
N GLU A 34 -8.50 -6.31 -6.73
CA GLU A 34 -8.29 -5.46 -7.89
C GLU A 34 -7.13 -4.47 -7.71
N VAL A 35 -6.62 -3.94 -8.83
CA VAL A 35 -5.70 -2.80 -8.83
C VAL A 35 -6.34 -1.65 -8.06
N GLY A 36 -5.57 -1.01 -7.19
CA GLY A 36 -6.03 0.04 -6.29
C GLY A 36 -6.51 -0.46 -4.93
N ALA A 37 -6.59 -1.78 -4.69
CA ALA A 37 -6.77 -2.30 -3.34
C ALA A 37 -5.60 -1.87 -2.43
N LYS A 38 -5.92 -1.50 -1.19
CA LYS A 38 -4.99 -0.89 -0.24
C LYS A 38 -4.98 -1.64 1.08
N MET A 39 -3.79 -1.70 1.67
CA MET A 39 -3.53 -2.17 3.01
C MET A 39 -2.63 -1.15 3.72
N LEU A 40 -3.09 -0.64 4.86
CA LEU A 40 -2.34 0.25 5.74
C LEU A 40 -1.71 -0.59 6.84
N VAL A 41 -0.40 -0.45 7.01
CA VAL A 41 0.39 -1.19 8.01
C VAL A 41 0.98 -0.21 9.00
N HIS A 42 0.81 -0.52 10.28
CA HIS A 42 1.35 0.24 11.40
C HIS A 42 2.60 -0.45 11.96
N ARG A 43 3.51 0.32 12.57
CA ARG A 43 4.72 -0.24 13.22
C ARG A 43 4.39 -1.30 14.29
N GLY A 44 3.27 -1.14 15.00
CA GLY A 44 2.81 -2.10 16.02
C GLY A 44 2.16 -3.38 15.47
N GLY A 45 2.19 -3.60 14.15
CA GLY A 45 1.63 -4.79 13.51
C GLY A 45 0.12 -4.72 13.23
N LYS A 46 -0.56 -3.64 13.64
CA LYS A 46 -1.95 -3.38 13.23
C LYS A 46 -2.01 -3.22 11.70
N ILE A 47 -3.05 -3.79 11.10
CA ILE A 47 -3.34 -3.71 9.67
C ILE A 47 -4.78 -3.24 9.47
N SER A 48 -4.99 -2.35 8.50
CA SER A 48 -6.30 -1.93 8.01
C SER A 48 -6.39 -2.12 6.50
N GLY A 49 -7.47 -2.72 6.01
CA GLY A 49 -7.58 -3.13 4.61
C GLY A 49 -6.80 -4.41 4.31
N THR A 50 -6.74 -4.80 3.03
CA THR A 50 -6.13 -6.05 2.59
C THR A 50 -5.74 -5.97 1.11
N VAL A 51 -4.66 -6.66 0.75
CA VAL A 51 -4.23 -6.87 -0.65
C VAL A 51 -4.59 -8.26 -1.16
N GLY A 52 -5.23 -9.11 -0.36
CA GLY A 52 -5.64 -10.44 -0.80
C GLY A 52 -5.70 -11.52 0.26
N GLY A 53 -5.14 -11.29 1.45
CA GLY A 53 -4.96 -12.32 2.47
C GLY A 53 -3.90 -13.38 2.08
N GLY A 54 -3.75 -14.40 2.93
CA GLY A 54 -2.86 -15.55 2.68
C GLY A 54 -1.36 -15.24 2.79
N CYS A 55 -0.52 -16.16 2.31
CA CYS A 55 0.94 -16.05 2.42
C CYS A 55 1.51 -14.79 1.73
N GLY A 56 0.91 -14.38 0.59
CA GLY A 56 1.31 -13.17 -0.11
C GLY A 56 1.15 -11.89 0.71
N GLU A 57 0.11 -11.81 1.55
CA GLU A 57 -0.11 -10.65 2.42
C GLU A 57 0.97 -10.54 3.52
N ALA A 58 1.48 -11.67 4.02
CA ALA A 58 2.55 -11.69 5.02
C ALA A 58 3.90 -11.18 4.46
N GLU A 59 4.16 -11.36 3.17
CA GLU A 59 5.34 -10.76 2.51
C GLU A 59 5.20 -9.25 2.35
N VAL A 60 4.03 -8.79 1.91
CA VAL A 60 3.73 -7.36 1.81
C VAL A 60 3.82 -6.70 3.18
N TRP A 61 3.32 -7.35 4.24
CA TRP A 61 3.42 -6.87 5.61
C TRP A 61 4.87 -6.72 6.09
N ARG A 62 5.73 -7.73 5.86
CA ARG A 62 7.16 -7.66 6.18
C ARG A 62 7.86 -6.52 5.45
N SER A 63 7.57 -6.37 4.16
CA SER A 63 8.09 -5.26 3.36
C SER A 63 7.64 -3.91 3.91
N ALA A 64 6.37 -3.79 4.30
CA ALA A 64 5.81 -2.57 4.89
C ALA A 64 6.48 -2.16 6.21
N LEU A 65 6.82 -3.11 7.09
CA LEU A 65 7.60 -2.81 8.29
C LEU A 65 8.99 -2.25 7.94
N ASN A 66 9.67 -2.85 6.96
CA ASN A 66 10.96 -2.35 6.48
C ASN A 66 10.83 -0.95 5.82
N VAL A 67 9.76 -0.69 5.07
CA VAL A 67 9.49 0.64 4.49
C VAL A 67 9.27 1.69 5.58
N ILE A 68 8.58 1.35 6.67
CA ILE A 68 8.39 2.24 7.83
C ILE A 68 9.75 2.63 8.43
N ASP A 69 10.63 1.66 8.65
CA ASP A 69 11.91 1.90 9.31
C ASP A 69 12.92 2.61 8.40
N THR A 70 12.96 2.26 7.12
CA THR A 70 13.90 2.84 6.16
C THR A 70 13.42 4.15 5.54
N ARG A 71 12.10 4.41 5.59
CA ARG A 71 11.41 5.48 4.85
C ARG A 71 11.70 5.45 3.35
N ARG A 72 11.94 4.27 2.81
CA ARG A 72 12.18 4.05 1.38
C ARG A 72 11.06 3.20 0.80
N PRO A 73 10.36 3.65 -0.25
CA PRO A 73 9.36 2.83 -0.92
C PRO A 73 9.96 1.55 -1.51
N SER A 74 9.13 0.54 -1.69
CA SER A 74 9.50 -0.72 -2.35
C SER A 74 8.32 -1.32 -3.09
N THR A 75 8.60 -2.21 -4.05
CA THR A 75 7.56 -3.00 -4.72
C THR A 75 7.75 -4.47 -4.38
N VAL A 76 6.66 -5.14 -4.05
CA VAL A 76 6.61 -6.58 -3.76
C VAL A 76 5.80 -7.26 -4.86
N GLN A 77 6.37 -8.28 -5.51
CA GLN A 77 5.64 -9.13 -6.43
C GLN A 77 5.12 -10.34 -5.66
N VAL A 78 3.81 -10.56 -5.71
CA VAL A 78 3.16 -11.70 -5.08
C VAL A 78 2.73 -12.67 -6.16
N GLU A 79 3.23 -13.91 -6.06
CA GLU A 79 2.83 -15.01 -6.93
C GLU A 79 2.01 -16.02 -6.13
N LEU A 80 0.78 -16.26 -6.57
CA LEU A 80 -0.11 -17.22 -5.94
C LEU A 80 0.04 -18.64 -6.54
N THR A 81 0.94 -18.79 -7.52
CA THR A 81 1.18 -20.03 -8.25
C THR A 81 2.14 -20.99 -7.55
N GLU A 82 2.91 -20.55 -6.55
CA GLU A 82 3.84 -21.43 -5.84
C GLU A 82 3.16 -22.36 -4.82
N GLU A 83 1.94 -22.04 -4.35
CA GLU A 83 1.18 -22.88 -3.40
C GLU A 83 0.53 -24.13 -4.05
N ILE A 84 0.79 -24.40 -5.33
CA ILE A 84 0.20 -25.50 -6.12
C ILE A 84 0.67 -26.91 -5.66
N ALA A 85 1.49 -27.04 -4.60
CA ALA A 85 1.98 -28.34 -4.14
C ALA A 85 0.98 -29.19 -3.33
N MET A 86 -0.15 -28.66 -2.85
CA MET A 86 -1.12 -29.46 -2.08
C MET A 86 -2.58 -29.06 -2.36
N GLU A 87 -3.31 -30.00 -2.97
CA GLU A 87 -4.76 -30.24 -2.90
C GLU A 87 -5.62 -29.08 -2.38
N SER A 88 -5.98 -28.12 -3.24
CA SER A 88 -7.14 -27.27 -2.97
C SER A 88 -7.84 -26.84 -4.26
N GLN A 89 -9.15 -27.10 -4.32
CA GLN A 89 -10.03 -26.70 -5.41
C GLN A 89 -10.35 -25.21 -5.26
N GLY A 90 -9.75 -24.38 -6.11
CA GLY A 90 -10.08 -22.96 -6.24
C GLY A 90 -8.94 -22.01 -5.91
N VAL A 91 -7.81 -22.12 -6.61
CA VAL A 91 -6.64 -21.25 -6.37
C VAL A 91 -6.53 -20.17 -7.45
N CYS A 92 -6.47 -18.92 -7.00
CA CYS A 92 -6.16 -17.75 -7.81
C CYS A 92 -4.76 -17.92 -8.42
N GLY A 93 -4.63 -18.42 -9.66
CA GLY A 93 -3.33 -18.64 -10.33
C GLY A 93 -2.69 -17.37 -10.92
N GLY A 94 -2.77 -16.25 -10.20
CA GLY A 94 -2.34 -14.94 -10.67
C GLY A 94 -1.11 -14.39 -9.97
N ILE A 95 -0.57 -13.33 -10.57
CA ILE A 95 0.59 -12.57 -10.07
C ILE A 95 0.16 -11.11 -9.95
N PHE A 96 0.55 -10.44 -8.87
CA PHE A 96 0.27 -9.02 -8.69
C PHE A 96 1.42 -8.29 -8.01
N ASP A 97 1.59 -7.02 -8.36
CA ASP A 97 2.62 -6.16 -7.80
C ASP A 97 1.98 -5.17 -6.82
N VAL A 98 2.60 -5.06 -5.66
CA VAL A 98 2.18 -4.20 -4.55
C VAL A 98 3.24 -3.15 -4.30
N PHE A 99 2.89 -1.89 -4.56
CA PHE A 99 3.75 -0.76 -4.22
C PHE A 99 3.51 -0.37 -2.76
N VAL A 100 4.59 -0.30 -1.99
CA VAL A 100 4.59 -0.01 -0.56
C VAL A 100 5.32 1.30 -0.34
N GLN A 101 4.61 2.31 0.17
CA GLN A 101 5.14 3.65 0.41
C GLN A 101 5.01 4.06 1.88
N PRO A 102 6.01 4.76 2.45
CA PRO A 102 5.91 5.29 3.79
C PRO A 102 5.08 6.58 3.79
N TRP A 103 4.36 6.80 4.88
CA TRP A 103 3.72 8.07 5.22
C TRP A 103 4.24 8.50 6.59
N HIS A 104 4.86 9.68 6.65
CA HIS A 104 5.50 10.21 7.85
C HIS A 104 5.46 11.74 7.90
N ASN A 105 5.59 12.33 9.09
CA ASN A 105 5.64 13.78 9.27
C ASN A 105 7.00 14.44 8.96
N SER A 106 8.07 13.66 8.75
CA SER A 106 9.39 14.25 8.51
C SER A 106 9.52 14.85 7.12
N GLN A 107 9.97 16.10 7.05
CA GLN A 107 10.34 16.77 5.81
C GLN A 107 11.67 16.21 5.29
N LEU A 108 11.64 15.57 4.12
CA LEU A 108 12.84 15.10 3.43
C LEU A 108 13.29 16.16 2.41
N ALA A 109 14.59 16.39 2.30
CA ALA A 109 15.13 17.37 1.36
C ALA A 109 14.73 17.02 -0.09
N GLY A 110 14.17 17.99 -0.81
CA GLY A 110 13.77 17.83 -2.21
C GLY A 110 12.48 17.04 -2.44
N GLN A 111 11.72 16.71 -1.39
CA GLN A 111 10.43 16.02 -1.52
C GLN A 111 9.32 16.82 -0.80
N PRO A 112 8.10 16.90 -1.35
CA PRO A 112 6.96 17.41 -0.61
C PRO A 112 6.74 16.58 0.66
N GLY A 113 6.38 17.25 1.76
CA GLY A 113 6.07 16.54 3.00
C GLY A 113 4.80 15.71 2.81
N MET A 114 4.78 14.49 3.34
CA MET A 114 3.55 13.67 3.29
C MET A 114 2.36 14.33 3.99
N GLN A 115 2.63 15.29 4.88
CA GLN A 115 1.62 16.14 5.50
C GLN A 115 0.85 17.02 4.52
N ASP A 116 1.48 17.50 3.45
CA ASP A 116 0.81 18.34 2.45
C ASP A 116 -0.22 17.51 1.66
N TYR A 117 0.14 16.27 1.30
CA TYR A 117 -0.81 15.33 0.71
C TYR A 117 -1.93 14.95 1.68
N ALA A 118 -1.60 14.70 2.96
CA ALA A 118 -2.60 14.39 3.98
C ALA A 118 -3.60 15.54 4.18
N ARG A 119 -3.13 16.80 4.14
CA ARG A 119 -3.98 18.00 4.19
C ARG A 119 -4.91 18.06 2.98
N ALA A 120 -4.37 17.92 1.77
CA ALA A 120 -5.17 17.95 0.54
C ALA A 120 -6.23 16.82 0.50
N ILE A 121 -5.87 15.62 0.98
CA ILE A 121 -6.82 14.50 1.10
C ILE A 121 -7.94 14.85 2.08
N ARG A 122 -7.61 15.42 3.25
CA ARG A 122 -8.62 15.80 4.25
C ARG A 122 -9.60 16.83 3.70
N GLU A 123 -9.09 17.90 3.10
CA GLU A 123 -9.92 18.96 2.51
C GLU A 123 -10.86 18.39 1.45
N ALA A 124 -10.38 17.48 0.60
CA ALA A 124 -11.23 16.80 -0.39
C ALA A 124 -12.28 15.89 0.27
N LEU A 125 -11.93 15.15 1.33
CA LEU A 125 -12.84 14.26 2.05
C LEU A 125 -13.92 15.01 2.86
N GLU A 126 -13.63 16.23 3.31
CA GLU A 126 -14.54 17.12 4.03
C GLU A 126 -15.44 17.90 3.06
N GLY A 127 -14.89 18.37 1.94
CA GLY A 127 -15.61 19.10 0.90
C GLY A 127 -16.36 18.22 -0.10
N GLU A 128 -16.37 16.89 0.09
CA GLU A 128 -16.93 15.90 -0.85
C GLU A 128 -16.41 16.05 -2.28
N GLN A 129 -15.15 16.48 -2.42
CA GLN A 129 -14.51 16.68 -3.71
C GLN A 129 -13.81 15.40 -4.18
N ALA A 130 -13.84 15.16 -5.49
CA ALA A 130 -13.03 14.11 -6.08
C ALA A 130 -11.55 14.46 -5.98
N ILE A 131 -10.73 13.51 -5.53
CA ILE A 131 -9.27 13.64 -5.47
C ILE A 131 -8.60 12.56 -6.31
N VAL A 132 -7.54 12.94 -7.01
CA VAL A 132 -6.68 12.02 -7.76
C VAL A 132 -5.29 12.07 -7.16
N MET A 133 -4.76 10.90 -6.81
CA MET A 133 -3.40 10.74 -6.31
C MET A 133 -2.56 10.03 -7.37
N VAL A 134 -1.49 10.68 -7.81
CA VAL A 134 -0.56 10.12 -8.79
C VAL A 134 0.77 9.87 -8.09
N THR A 135 1.25 8.63 -8.14
CA THR A 135 2.53 8.24 -7.56
C THR A 135 3.42 7.65 -8.66
N LEU A 136 4.63 8.17 -8.78
CA LEU A 136 5.64 7.59 -9.66
C LEU A 136 6.23 6.35 -8.98
N VAL A 137 5.87 5.17 -9.49
CA VAL A 137 6.32 3.88 -8.93
C VAL A 137 7.63 3.37 -9.53
N ALA A 138 8.05 3.91 -10.69
CA ALA A 138 9.33 3.62 -11.33
C ALA A 138 9.70 4.76 -12.31
N THR A 139 11.00 5.07 -12.42
CA THR A 139 11.52 6.16 -13.28
C THR A 139 12.49 5.68 -14.38
N ALA A 140 12.92 4.42 -14.36
CA ALA A 140 13.77 3.83 -15.39
C ALA A 140 13.55 2.31 -15.51
N GLY A 141 13.68 1.78 -16.74
CA GLY A 141 13.51 0.36 -17.07
C GLY A 141 12.11 0.03 -17.62
N VAL A 142 11.94 -1.19 -18.15
CA VAL A 142 10.62 -1.71 -18.49
C VAL A 142 9.90 -1.98 -17.17
N TRP A 143 8.91 -1.15 -16.85
CA TRP A 143 7.94 -1.47 -15.82
C TRP A 143 7.18 -2.71 -16.31
N ARG A 144 7.59 -3.89 -15.82
CA ARG A 144 7.19 -5.18 -16.36
C ARG A 144 5.71 -5.33 -16.34
#